data_AF-A0AAV4J8U3-F1
#
_entry.id   AF-A0AAV4J8U3-F1
#
_cell.length_a   1.000
_cell.length_b   1.000
_cell.length_c   1.000
_cell.angle_alpha   90.00
_cell.angle_beta   90.00
_cell.angle_gamma   90.00
#
_symmetry.space_group_name_H-M   'P 1'
#
loop_
_entity.id
_entity.type
_entity.pdbx_description
1 polymer ?
#
loop_
_entity_poly.entity_id
_entity_poly.type
_entity_poly.pdbx_seq_one_letter_code
_entity_poly.pdbx_strand_id
1 'polypeptide(L)'
;MDQLKMLKHGTTRWLSIGRCLTRLLKNWEPLKLFSKKECKRKDSSAHAKKKSEKILTVLRSRSTRLYLMFLQYTIQPFESFLTVHQSDAPKTSTIMADSKKLIKALMSCFVAPSAFGGNKSVLEVQYKLPYNVLANKDILVGEECQKFISNKDKNKLSDSKLKEFYSNVKKFFTVTVDYLLKSLPLSDPVLTKLSITDPASLPESSSNSIRFLAQRYPVLIAANSSLDTVLEQFVNLQCSMPVDLEVTRVDEFWVSCSQMTEGTSKLYDAISFFMLGLLTIPHSSAHCERVFSCVRKIKTDQRSSMAPKTLESLLVLKHRQNSTFNVNELSPATLRQLKGAYTASLSK
;
A
#
# COMPACT_ATOMS: atom_id res chain seq x y z
N MET A 1 4.51 8.68 30.83
CA MET A 1 4.19 10.03 30.28
C MET A 1 4.84 10.15 28.90
N ASP A 2 4.32 9.43 27.89
CA ASP A 2 4.92 9.33 26.55
C ASP A 2 4.52 10.46 25.59
N GLN A 3 3.95 11.52 26.13
CA GLN A 3 3.23 12.55 25.38
C GLN A 3 4.03 13.83 25.40
N LEU A 4 4.53 14.26 24.22
CA LEU A 4 4.75 15.65 23.77
C LEU A 4 5.74 15.75 22.58
N LYS A 5 6.57 14.73 22.32
CA LYS A 5 7.56 14.80 21.23
C LYS A 5 6.87 14.93 19.87
N MET A 6 7.25 15.91 19.06
CA MET A 6 6.79 16.00 17.68
C MET A 6 7.42 14.89 16.83
N LEU A 7 6.61 14.28 15.97
CA LEU A 7 7.07 13.25 15.05
C LEU A 7 7.67 13.91 13.81
N LYS A 8 8.80 13.39 13.35
CA LYS A 8 9.41 13.82 12.09
C LYS A 8 8.78 13.02 10.96
N HIS A 9 8.18 13.72 10.01
CA HIS A 9 7.75 13.12 8.74
C HIS A 9 8.99 12.66 7.96
N GLY A 10 8.97 11.42 7.48
CA GLY A 10 9.94 10.93 6.51
C GLY A 10 9.33 11.04 5.11
N THR A 11 9.95 11.83 4.23
CA THR A 11 9.47 12.06 2.85
C THR A 11 9.35 10.76 2.05
N THR A 12 10.20 9.77 2.34
CA THR A 12 10.16 8.43 1.72
C THR A 12 9.33 7.43 2.50
N ARG A 13 8.74 7.80 3.65
CA ARG A 13 7.94 6.92 4.51
C ARG A 13 6.50 7.39 4.54
N TRP A 14 5.73 6.96 3.54
CA TRP A 14 4.36 7.44 3.32
C TRP A 14 3.43 7.20 4.53
N LEU A 15 3.60 6.07 5.24
CA LEU A 15 2.87 5.75 6.49
C LEU A 15 3.19 6.64 7.70
N SER A 16 4.09 7.63 7.57
CA SER A 16 4.41 8.55 8.68
C SER A 16 3.45 9.73 8.79
N ILE A 17 2.73 10.07 7.71
CA ILE A 17 1.96 11.32 7.64
C ILE A 17 0.77 11.29 8.60
N GLY A 18 -0.04 10.23 8.66
CA GLY A 18 -1.22 10.19 9.52
C GLY A 18 -0.86 10.27 11.00
N ARG A 19 0.23 9.61 11.41
CA ARG A 19 0.79 9.74 12.76
C ARG A 19 1.26 11.16 13.07
N CYS A 20 1.89 11.84 12.11
CA CYS A 20 2.32 13.22 12.25
C CYS A 20 1.13 14.20 12.36
N LEU A 21 0.11 14.04 11.51
CA LEU A 21 -1.13 14.83 11.56
C LEU A 21 -1.83 14.67 12.90
N THR A 22 -1.96 13.42 13.36
CA THR A 22 -2.57 13.10 14.67
C THR A 22 -1.81 13.73 15.82
N ARG A 23 -0.46 13.65 15.80
CA ARG A 23 0.38 14.29 16.82
C ARG A 23 0.27 15.82 16.79
N LEU A 24 0.24 16.41 15.60
CA LEU A 24 0.09 17.85 15.42
C LEU A 24 -1.24 18.35 15.97
N LEU A 25 -2.35 17.67 15.65
CA LEU A 25 -3.68 18.05 16.13
C LEU A 25 -3.84 17.83 17.65
N LYS A 26 -3.31 16.72 18.19
CA LYS A 26 -3.30 16.47 19.64
C LYS A 26 -2.55 17.55 20.42
N ASN A 27 -1.45 18.06 19.86
CA ASN A 27 -0.62 19.09 20.47
C ASN A 27 -0.99 20.52 20.01
N TRP A 28 -2.14 20.74 19.36
CA TRP A 28 -2.47 22.02 18.72
C TRP A 28 -2.40 23.23 19.67
N GLU A 29 -3.14 23.18 20.79
CA GLU A 29 -3.14 24.28 21.77
C GLU A 29 -1.80 24.41 22.53
N PRO A 30 -1.16 23.32 23.00
CA PRO A 30 0.20 23.39 23.56
C PRO A 30 1.21 24.05 22.63
N LEU A 31 1.23 23.69 21.34
CA LEU A 31 2.14 24.27 20.35
C LEU A 31 1.88 25.76 20.12
N LYS A 32 0.62 26.17 20.14
CA LYS A 32 0.22 27.57 20.00
C LYS A 32 0.66 28.40 21.19
N LEU A 33 0.50 27.87 22.41
CA LEU A 33 0.99 28.52 23.64
C LEU A 33 2.51 28.61 23.67
N PHE A 34 3.20 27.51 23.34
CA PHE A 34 4.65 27.46 23.23
C PHE A 34 5.18 28.50 22.22
N SER A 35 4.64 28.50 21.00
CA SER A 35 5.06 29.45 19.96
C SER A 35 4.81 30.90 20.38
N LYS A 36 3.69 31.19 21.06
CA LYS A 36 3.39 32.53 21.61
C LYS A 36 4.40 32.96 22.68
N LYS A 37 4.82 32.05 23.56
CA LYS A 37 5.84 32.32 24.58
C LYS A 37 7.21 32.56 23.94
N GLU A 38 7.61 31.72 23.00
CA GLU A 38 8.90 31.85 22.30
C GLU A 38 9.03 33.13 21.47
N CYS A 39 7.93 33.62 20.88
CA CYS A 39 7.95 34.93 20.20
C CYS A 39 8.27 36.09 21.17
N LYS A 40 7.89 35.97 22.45
CA LYS A 40 8.05 37.02 23.48
C LYS A 40 9.30 36.85 24.34
N ARG A 41 10.02 35.75 24.20
CA ARG A 41 11.18 35.43 25.04
C ARG A 41 12.35 36.34 24.69
N LYS A 42 12.90 37.05 25.70
CA LYS A 42 13.97 38.03 25.48
C LYS A 42 15.23 37.36 24.90
N ASP A 43 15.62 36.22 25.47
CA ASP A 43 16.87 35.50 25.15
C ASP A 43 16.82 34.67 23.85
N SER A 44 15.66 34.56 23.19
CA SER A 44 15.56 33.78 21.95
C SER A 44 16.18 34.54 20.77
N SER A 45 16.98 33.83 19.97
CA SER A 45 17.60 34.38 18.76
C SER A 45 16.56 34.93 17.79
N ALA A 46 16.93 35.95 17.00
CA ALA A 46 16.04 36.53 15.99
C ALA A 46 15.51 35.47 14.99
N HIS A 47 16.35 34.50 14.64
CA HIS A 47 15.95 33.36 13.80
C HIS A 47 14.86 32.50 14.46
N ALA A 48 15.02 32.15 15.74
CA ALA A 48 14.05 31.36 16.49
C ALA A 48 12.71 32.09 16.64
N LYS A 49 12.74 33.40 16.90
CA LYS A 49 11.53 34.25 16.97
C LYS A 49 10.76 34.25 15.65
N LYS A 50 11.44 34.54 14.54
CA LYS A 50 10.83 34.54 13.19
C LYS A 50 10.23 33.19 12.82
N LYS A 51 10.87 32.08 13.22
CA LYS A 51 10.33 30.73 12.98
C LYS A 51 9.08 30.45 13.83
N SER A 52 9.11 30.83 15.11
CA SER A 52 7.96 30.71 16.02
C SER A 52 6.77 31.56 15.58
N GLU A 53 7.00 32.76 15.02
CA GLU A 53 5.95 33.61 14.46
C GLU A 53 5.27 32.96 13.26
N LYS A 54 6.05 32.40 12.32
CA LYS A 54 5.50 31.66 11.17
C LYS A 54 4.62 30.50 11.62
N ILE A 55 5.09 29.70 12.58
CA ILE A 55 4.33 28.58 13.15
C ILE A 55 3.06 29.10 13.83
N LEU A 56 3.15 30.18 14.61
CA LEU A 56 2.01 30.76 15.31
C LEU A 56 0.94 31.29 14.35
N THR A 57 1.33 31.86 13.21
CA THR A 57 0.40 32.27 12.14
C THR A 57 -0.40 31.08 11.62
N VAL A 58 0.26 29.95 11.36
CA VAL A 58 -0.39 28.70 10.95
C VAL A 58 -1.33 28.18 12.04
N LEU A 59 -0.89 28.14 13.30
CA LEU A 59 -1.67 27.62 14.43
C LEU A 59 -2.87 28.51 14.83
N ARG A 60 -2.86 29.79 14.42
CA ARG A 60 -3.99 30.72 14.58
C ARG A 60 -5.03 30.60 13.47
N SER A 61 -4.67 30.02 12.34
CA SER A 61 -5.57 29.81 11.20
C SER A 61 -6.55 28.68 11.49
N ARG A 62 -7.84 29.03 11.58
CA ARG A 62 -8.93 28.06 11.74
C ARG A 62 -9.12 27.22 10.49
N SER A 63 -8.96 27.83 9.32
CA SER A 63 -8.97 27.12 8.05
C SER A 63 -7.87 26.07 7.97
N THR A 64 -6.65 26.39 8.42
CA THR A 64 -5.57 25.40 8.43
C THR A 64 -5.86 24.25 9.38
N ARG A 65 -6.38 24.53 10.58
CA ARG A 65 -6.82 23.48 11.51
C ARG A 65 -7.88 22.58 10.87
N LEU A 66 -8.88 23.18 10.22
CA LEU A 66 -9.96 22.48 9.53
C LEU A 66 -9.41 21.55 8.42
N TYR A 67 -8.51 22.05 7.56
CA TYR A 67 -7.86 21.22 6.54
C TYR A 67 -7.05 20.07 7.15
N LEU A 68 -6.35 20.29 8.26
CA LEU A 68 -5.58 19.23 8.91
C LEU A 68 -6.47 18.14 9.52
N MET A 69 -7.64 18.51 10.06
CA MET A 69 -8.64 17.56 10.55
C MET A 69 -9.22 16.72 9.40
N PHE A 70 -9.53 17.37 8.27
CA PHE A 70 -9.91 16.67 7.04
C PHE A 70 -8.82 15.70 6.56
N LEU A 71 -7.57 16.16 6.46
CA LEU A 71 -6.45 15.30 6.03
C LEU A 71 -6.21 14.13 7.00
N GLN A 72 -6.40 14.32 8.31
CA GLN A 72 -6.28 13.24 9.29
C GLN A 72 -7.32 12.14 9.04
N TYR A 73 -8.53 12.51 8.62
CA TYR A 73 -9.57 11.55 8.24
C TYR A 73 -9.27 10.88 6.90
N THR A 74 -9.02 11.68 5.86
CA THR A 74 -8.89 11.19 4.48
C THR A 74 -7.61 10.41 4.22
N ILE A 75 -6.61 10.48 5.10
CA ILE A 75 -5.40 9.67 4.96
C ILE A 75 -5.62 8.18 5.26
N GLN A 76 -6.68 7.82 6.01
CA GLN A 76 -6.89 6.45 6.48
C GLN A 76 -6.99 5.42 5.35
N PRO A 77 -7.78 5.62 4.27
CA PRO A 77 -7.79 4.70 3.13
C PRO A 77 -6.41 4.45 2.52
N PHE A 78 -5.56 5.49 2.43
CA PHE A 78 -4.19 5.34 1.93
C PHE A 78 -3.33 4.55 2.89
N GLU A 79 -3.40 4.82 4.20
CA GLU A 79 -2.62 4.07 5.19
C GLU A 79 -3.02 2.60 5.23
N SER A 80 -4.30 2.28 5.11
CA SER A 80 -4.76 0.89 4.99
C SER A 80 -4.19 0.21 3.76
N PHE A 81 -4.30 0.83 2.58
CA PHE A 81 -3.74 0.30 1.33
C PHE A 81 -2.22 0.10 1.42
N LEU A 82 -1.50 1.12 1.87
CA LEU A 82 -0.04 1.07 1.98
C LEU A 82 0.44 0.08 3.03
N THR A 83 -0.28 -0.10 4.15
CA THR A 83 0.09 -1.09 5.16
C THR A 83 0.07 -2.50 4.60
N VAL A 84 -0.93 -2.83 3.77
CA VAL A 84 -1.03 -4.12 3.09
C VAL A 84 0.08 -4.28 2.06
N HIS A 85 0.22 -3.33 1.13
CA HIS A 85 1.16 -3.46 0.00
C HIS A 85 2.62 -3.10 0.32
N GLN A 86 2.90 -2.60 1.53
CA GLN A 86 4.27 -2.49 2.06
C GLN A 86 4.63 -3.64 3.01
N SER A 87 3.74 -4.62 3.20
CA SER A 87 4.04 -5.80 4.00
C SER A 87 5.14 -6.67 3.36
N ASP A 88 5.56 -7.72 4.05
CA ASP A 88 6.53 -8.69 3.53
C ASP A 88 5.88 -9.90 2.87
N ALA A 89 4.59 -10.11 3.11
CA ALA A 89 3.83 -11.16 2.45
C ALA A 89 3.59 -10.80 0.97
N PRO A 90 3.57 -11.78 0.06
CA PRO A 90 3.14 -11.55 -1.31
C PRO A 90 1.70 -11.00 -1.35
N LYS A 91 1.51 -9.86 -2.02
CA LYS A 91 0.19 -9.19 -2.21
C LYS A 91 -0.13 -8.91 -3.68
N THR A 92 0.50 -9.64 -4.59
CA THR A 92 0.35 -9.43 -6.03
C THR A 92 -1.04 -9.84 -6.52
N SER A 93 -1.69 -10.82 -5.87
CA SER A 93 -3.07 -11.22 -6.17
C SER A 93 -4.11 -10.17 -5.79
N THR A 94 -3.87 -9.41 -4.71
CA THR A 94 -4.88 -8.48 -4.16
C THR A 94 -4.73 -7.05 -4.66
N ILE A 95 -3.56 -6.67 -5.19
CA ILE A 95 -3.24 -5.27 -5.53
C ILE A 95 -4.25 -4.56 -6.42
N MET A 96 -4.82 -5.25 -7.41
CA MET A 96 -5.82 -4.66 -8.29
C MET A 96 -7.17 -4.46 -7.56
N ALA A 97 -7.60 -5.45 -6.78
CA ALA A 97 -8.82 -5.37 -5.99
C ALA A 97 -8.73 -4.28 -4.91
N ASP A 98 -7.60 -4.24 -4.19
CA ASP A 98 -7.31 -3.25 -3.17
C ASP A 98 -7.20 -1.83 -3.76
N SER A 99 -6.65 -1.69 -4.96
CA SER A 99 -6.60 -0.42 -5.70
C SER A 99 -8.01 0.08 -6.04
N LYS A 100 -8.88 -0.79 -6.56
CA LYS A 100 -10.28 -0.47 -6.83
C LYS A 100 -11.03 -0.11 -5.55
N LYS A 101 -10.76 -0.80 -4.44
CA LYS A 101 -11.32 -0.51 -3.12
C LYS A 101 -10.89 0.87 -2.59
N LEU A 102 -9.61 1.24 -2.75
CA LEU A 102 -9.11 2.57 -2.40
C LEU A 102 -9.83 3.66 -3.20
N ILE A 103 -9.94 3.49 -4.52
CA ILE A 103 -10.62 4.45 -5.39
C ILE A 103 -12.10 4.58 -4.99
N LYS A 104 -12.78 3.44 -4.77
CA LYS A 104 -14.18 3.43 -4.33
C LYS A 104 -14.35 4.17 -3.00
N ALA A 105 -13.49 3.90 -2.02
CA ALA A 105 -13.54 4.55 -0.71
C ALA A 105 -13.40 6.08 -0.82
N LEU A 106 -12.49 6.57 -1.68
CA LEU A 106 -12.32 8.00 -1.91
C LEU A 106 -13.49 8.62 -2.67
N MET A 107 -14.01 7.96 -3.70
CA MET A 107 -15.20 8.42 -4.43
C MET A 107 -16.43 8.49 -3.53
N SER A 108 -16.65 7.49 -2.68
CA SER A 108 -17.79 7.46 -1.76
C SER A 108 -17.82 8.62 -0.76
N CYS A 109 -16.72 9.37 -0.59
CA CYS A 109 -16.71 10.58 0.23
C CYS A 109 -17.40 11.78 -0.42
N PHE A 110 -17.49 11.85 -1.75
CA PHE A 110 -17.98 13.04 -2.46
C PHE A 110 -18.91 12.76 -3.64
N VAL A 111 -19.12 11.48 -4.00
CA VAL A 111 -19.98 11.03 -5.10
C VAL A 111 -21.23 10.35 -4.52
N ALA A 112 -22.38 10.66 -5.10
CA ALA A 112 -23.67 10.11 -4.70
C ALA A 112 -23.71 8.58 -4.88
N PRO A 113 -24.29 7.81 -3.93
CA PRO A 113 -24.43 6.36 -4.04
C PRO A 113 -25.15 5.90 -5.33
N SER A 114 -26.11 6.70 -5.82
CA SER A 114 -26.82 6.44 -7.08
C SER A 114 -25.91 6.36 -8.31
N ALA A 115 -24.75 7.02 -8.29
CA ALA A 115 -23.78 6.97 -9.37
C ALA A 115 -23.02 5.63 -9.46
N PHE A 116 -23.08 4.79 -8.41
CA PHE A 116 -22.44 3.47 -8.36
C PHE A 116 -23.37 2.31 -8.79
N GLY A 117 -24.61 2.60 -9.21
CA GLY A 117 -25.63 1.58 -9.48
C GLY A 117 -25.31 0.67 -10.69
N GLY A 118 -25.76 -0.59 -10.58
CA GLY A 118 -25.87 -1.54 -11.69
C GLY A 118 -24.60 -2.33 -12.05
N ASN A 119 -24.01 -3.08 -11.12
CA ASN A 119 -22.78 -3.90 -11.33
C ASN A 119 -21.62 -3.19 -12.05
N LYS A 120 -21.64 -1.85 -12.10
CA LYS A 120 -20.64 -1.05 -12.82
C LYS A 120 -19.32 -1.13 -12.10
N SER A 121 -18.25 -1.23 -12.88
CA SER A 121 -16.91 -1.09 -12.36
C SER A 121 -16.73 0.29 -11.73
N VAL A 122 -15.97 0.38 -10.63
CA VAL A 122 -15.60 1.68 -10.04
C VAL A 122 -14.89 2.61 -11.05
N LEU A 123 -14.28 2.01 -12.07
CA LEU A 123 -13.59 2.71 -13.15
C LEU A 123 -14.55 3.46 -14.09
N GLU A 124 -15.83 3.08 -14.12
CA GLU A 124 -16.86 3.65 -14.99
C GLU A 124 -17.70 4.73 -14.30
N VAL A 125 -17.48 4.95 -12.99
CA VAL A 125 -18.22 5.95 -12.22
C VAL A 125 -17.91 7.33 -12.76
N GLN A 126 -18.94 8.08 -13.18
CA GLN A 126 -18.82 9.43 -13.71
C GLN A 126 -18.72 10.47 -12.57
N TYR A 127 -17.67 10.37 -11.76
CA TYR A 127 -17.48 11.15 -10.52
C TYR A 127 -17.25 12.66 -10.73
N LYS A 128 -17.05 13.11 -11.97
CA LYS A 128 -16.87 14.53 -12.32
C LYS A 128 -18.17 15.23 -12.69
N LEU A 129 -19.24 14.48 -12.96
CA LEU A 129 -20.49 15.09 -13.40
C LEU A 129 -21.19 15.78 -12.23
N PRO A 130 -21.61 17.04 -12.37
CA PRO A 130 -22.13 17.83 -11.25
C PRO A 130 -23.30 17.17 -10.50
N TYR A 131 -24.18 16.47 -11.22
CA TYR A 131 -25.33 15.77 -10.63
C TYR A 131 -24.96 14.48 -9.88
N ASN A 132 -23.76 13.94 -10.10
CA ASN A 132 -23.23 12.81 -9.33
C ASN A 132 -22.44 13.27 -8.11
N VAL A 133 -22.04 14.54 -8.03
CA VAL A 133 -21.26 15.08 -6.91
C VAL A 133 -22.20 15.54 -5.79
N LEU A 134 -21.89 15.14 -4.57
CA LEU A 134 -22.68 15.48 -3.38
C LEU A 134 -22.71 17.00 -3.12
N ALA A 135 -23.82 17.44 -2.54
CA ALA A 135 -23.92 18.76 -1.95
C ALA A 135 -22.93 18.87 -0.76
N ASN A 136 -22.47 20.09 -0.46
CA ASN A 136 -21.40 20.29 0.53
C ASN A 136 -21.73 19.69 1.91
N LYS A 137 -23.00 19.76 2.34
CA LYS A 137 -23.48 19.22 3.61
C LYS A 137 -23.38 17.69 3.70
N ASP A 138 -23.36 17.00 2.57
CA ASP A 138 -23.39 15.53 2.48
C ASP A 138 -22.00 14.93 2.20
N ILE A 139 -20.97 15.77 1.98
CA ILE A 139 -19.60 15.31 1.76
C ILE A 139 -18.99 14.82 3.06
N LEU A 140 -18.41 13.62 3.02
CA LEU A 140 -17.71 13.03 4.15
C LEU A 140 -16.32 13.67 4.32
N VAL A 141 -16.19 14.50 5.34
CA VAL A 141 -14.93 15.17 5.74
C VAL A 141 -14.35 14.64 7.05
N GLY A 142 -15.04 13.68 7.69
CA GLY A 142 -14.69 13.11 8.98
C GLY A 142 -15.38 13.81 10.16
N GLU A 143 -15.67 13.05 11.22
CA GLU A 143 -16.49 13.49 12.35
C GLU A 143 -15.90 14.69 13.10
N GLU A 144 -14.59 14.67 13.36
CA GLU A 144 -13.91 15.77 14.04
C GLU A 144 -13.97 17.07 13.23
N CYS A 145 -13.84 16.97 11.90
CA CYS A 145 -13.99 18.09 10.99
C CYS A 145 -15.43 18.60 10.98
N GLN A 146 -16.41 17.70 10.96
CA GLN A 146 -17.83 18.03 10.99
C GLN A 146 -18.22 18.74 12.30
N LYS A 147 -17.78 18.24 13.47
CA LYS A 147 -17.98 18.92 14.77
C LYS A 147 -17.38 20.32 14.78
N PHE A 148 -16.22 20.52 14.15
CA PHE A 148 -15.59 21.85 14.06
C PHE A 148 -16.42 22.81 13.20
N ILE A 149 -17.01 22.32 12.10
CA ILE A 149 -17.92 23.08 11.24
C ILE A 149 -19.24 23.38 11.94
N SER A 150 -19.87 22.39 12.61
CA SER A 150 -21.13 22.59 13.34
C SER A 150 -21.02 23.61 14.46
N ASN A 151 -19.83 23.80 15.04
CA ASN A 151 -19.53 24.84 16.02
C ASN A 151 -18.94 26.12 15.38
N LYS A 152 -19.33 26.47 14.14
CA LYS A 152 -18.72 27.57 13.37
C LYS A 152 -18.67 28.91 14.11
N ASP A 153 -19.68 29.24 14.91
CA ASP A 153 -19.74 30.51 15.64
C ASP A 153 -18.68 30.58 16.75
N LYS A 154 -18.57 29.51 17.55
CA LYS A 154 -17.51 29.35 18.57
C LYS A 154 -16.13 29.34 17.92
N ASN A 155 -16.01 28.69 16.77
CA ASN A 155 -14.75 28.58 16.03
C ASN A 155 -14.45 29.82 15.19
N LYS A 156 -15.35 30.80 15.09
CA LYS A 156 -15.24 32.01 14.24
C LYS A 156 -14.91 31.67 12.78
N LEU A 157 -15.61 30.68 12.22
CA LEU A 157 -15.52 30.28 10.81
C LEU A 157 -16.58 31.03 9.99
N SER A 158 -16.13 31.85 9.04
CA SER A 158 -17.03 32.54 8.10
C SER A 158 -17.57 31.59 7.03
N ASP A 159 -18.78 31.85 6.52
CA ASP A 159 -19.39 31.05 5.44
C ASP A 159 -18.58 31.07 4.14
N SER A 160 -17.93 32.20 3.82
CA SER A 160 -17.02 32.31 2.66
C SER A 160 -15.88 31.28 2.74
N LYS A 161 -15.22 31.18 3.90
CA LYS A 161 -14.16 30.19 4.14
C LYS A 161 -14.67 28.75 4.12
N LEU A 162 -15.91 28.51 4.54
CA LEU A 162 -16.51 27.18 4.48
C LEU A 162 -16.82 26.76 3.03
N LYS A 163 -17.32 27.69 2.21
CA LYS A 163 -17.52 27.48 0.76
C LYS A 163 -16.19 27.18 0.06
N GLU A 164 -15.14 27.94 0.38
CA GLU A 164 -13.77 27.71 -0.10
C GLU A 164 -13.25 26.33 0.32
N PHE A 165 -13.45 25.95 1.59
CA PHE A 165 -13.06 24.64 2.12
C PHE A 165 -13.68 23.49 1.33
N TYR A 166 -15.01 23.46 1.15
CA TYR A 166 -15.67 22.39 0.41
C TYR A 166 -15.29 22.38 -1.08
N SER A 167 -15.08 23.55 -1.69
CA SER A 167 -14.55 23.63 -3.07
C SER A 167 -13.18 22.94 -3.17
N ASN A 168 -12.29 23.20 -2.22
CA ASN A 168 -10.97 22.57 -2.16
C ASN A 168 -11.03 21.08 -1.81
N VAL A 169 -11.95 20.65 -0.95
CA VAL A 169 -12.17 19.22 -0.64
C VAL A 169 -12.63 18.45 -1.90
N LYS A 170 -13.61 18.99 -2.64
CA LYS A 170 -14.04 18.41 -3.92
C LYS A 170 -12.86 18.30 -4.89
N LYS A 171 -12.12 19.39 -5.07
CA LYS A 171 -10.92 19.42 -5.92
C LYS A 171 -9.86 18.41 -5.48
N PHE A 172 -9.61 18.29 -4.18
CA PHE A 172 -8.69 17.32 -3.62
C PHE A 172 -9.08 15.90 -4.02
N PHE A 173 -10.33 15.50 -3.78
CA PHE A 173 -10.79 14.16 -4.13
C PHE A 173 -10.76 13.91 -5.63
N THR A 174 -11.22 14.87 -6.45
CA THR A 174 -11.19 14.76 -7.92
C THR A 174 -9.77 14.54 -8.44
N VAL A 175 -8.82 15.40 -8.05
CA VAL A 175 -7.41 15.31 -8.50
C VAL A 175 -6.76 14.01 -8.01
N THR A 176 -7.08 13.60 -6.79
CA THR A 176 -6.57 12.35 -6.21
C THR A 176 -7.07 11.15 -6.98
N VAL A 177 -8.37 11.07 -7.24
CA VAL A 177 -8.99 9.96 -7.99
C VAL A 177 -8.47 9.94 -9.43
N ASP A 178 -8.34 11.10 -10.09
CA ASP A 178 -7.72 11.24 -11.41
C ASP A 178 -6.30 10.65 -11.43
N TYR A 179 -5.49 11.02 -10.44
CA TYR A 179 -4.13 10.53 -10.33
C TYR A 179 -4.08 9.01 -10.11
N LEU A 180 -4.93 8.46 -9.24
CA LEU A 180 -4.98 7.02 -8.97
C LEU A 180 -5.44 6.23 -10.19
N LEU A 181 -6.49 6.69 -10.89
CA LEU A 181 -6.98 6.06 -12.12
C LEU A 181 -5.91 6.03 -13.22
N LYS A 182 -5.10 7.09 -13.31
CA LYS A 182 -3.99 7.18 -14.27
C LYS A 182 -2.77 6.35 -13.88
N SER A 183 -2.43 6.30 -12.59
CA SER A 183 -1.12 5.83 -12.13
C SER A 183 -1.13 4.38 -11.64
N LEU A 184 -2.30 3.85 -11.25
CA LEU A 184 -2.43 2.47 -10.82
C LEU A 184 -2.67 1.53 -12.02
N PRO A 185 -2.15 0.29 -11.98
CA PRO A 185 -2.28 -0.68 -13.06
C PRO A 185 -3.66 -1.38 -13.03
N LEU A 186 -4.74 -0.61 -13.13
CA LEU A 186 -6.12 -1.05 -12.89
C LEU A 186 -6.72 -1.94 -13.98
N SER A 187 -6.04 -2.04 -15.11
CA SER A 187 -6.42 -2.83 -16.29
C SER A 187 -5.26 -3.70 -16.80
N ASP A 188 -4.22 -3.91 -15.98
CA ASP A 188 -3.09 -4.74 -16.37
C ASP A 188 -3.52 -6.22 -16.50
N PRO A 189 -3.33 -6.85 -17.67
CA PRO A 189 -3.73 -8.23 -17.88
C PRO A 189 -2.99 -9.23 -16.97
N VAL A 190 -1.71 -8.98 -16.69
CA VAL A 190 -0.91 -9.88 -15.84
C VAL A 190 -1.41 -9.83 -14.41
N LEU A 191 -1.57 -8.64 -13.82
CA LEU A 191 -2.12 -8.47 -12.46
C LEU A 191 -3.53 -9.02 -12.34
N THR A 192 -4.34 -8.89 -13.39
CA THR A 192 -5.68 -9.48 -13.43
C THR A 192 -5.62 -11.00 -13.34
N LYS A 193 -4.69 -11.64 -14.07
CA LYS A 193 -4.55 -13.10 -14.06
C LYS A 193 -3.82 -13.63 -12.82
N LEU A 194 -2.99 -12.81 -12.18
CA LEU A 194 -2.28 -13.15 -10.93
C LEU A 194 -3.21 -13.30 -9.73
N SER A 195 -4.48 -12.90 -9.82
CA SER A 195 -5.46 -13.19 -8.75
C SER A 195 -5.56 -14.69 -8.44
N ILE A 196 -5.31 -15.55 -9.43
CA ILE A 196 -5.36 -17.02 -9.31
C ILE A 196 -4.39 -17.59 -8.27
N THR A 197 -3.36 -16.83 -7.88
CA THR A 197 -2.46 -17.28 -6.80
C THR A 197 -3.14 -17.22 -5.44
N ASP A 198 -4.24 -16.47 -5.29
CA ASP A 198 -5.05 -16.45 -4.07
C ASP A 198 -5.89 -17.73 -3.95
N PRO A 199 -5.73 -18.52 -2.87
CA PRO A 199 -6.50 -19.74 -2.65
C PRO A 199 -8.01 -19.49 -2.68
N ALA A 200 -8.47 -18.32 -2.19
CA ALA A 200 -9.89 -17.98 -2.17
C ALA A 200 -10.50 -17.81 -3.57
N SER A 201 -9.66 -17.57 -4.59
CA SER A 201 -10.09 -17.42 -5.98
C SER A 201 -10.06 -18.73 -6.77
N LEU A 202 -9.47 -19.80 -6.23
CA LEU A 202 -9.28 -21.06 -6.95
C LEU A 202 -10.59 -21.65 -7.49
N PRO A 203 -11.71 -21.72 -6.73
CA PRO A 203 -12.93 -22.38 -7.22
C PRO A 203 -13.52 -21.79 -8.50
N GLU A 204 -13.40 -20.47 -8.67
CA GLU A 204 -13.95 -19.74 -9.82
C GLU A 204 -12.92 -19.45 -10.91
N SER A 205 -11.65 -19.81 -10.67
CA SER A 205 -10.55 -19.46 -11.55
C SER A 205 -10.50 -20.34 -12.80
N SER A 206 -10.33 -19.69 -13.95
CA SER A 206 -10.15 -20.38 -15.23
C SER A 206 -8.70 -20.82 -15.43
N SER A 207 -8.52 -22.05 -15.91
CA SER A 207 -7.22 -22.59 -16.36
C SER A 207 -6.58 -21.77 -17.48
N ASN A 208 -7.35 -20.97 -18.23
CA ASN A 208 -6.82 -20.02 -19.20
C ASN A 208 -5.91 -18.95 -18.56
N SER A 209 -6.12 -18.62 -17.29
CA SER A 209 -5.23 -17.73 -16.54
C SER A 209 -3.85 -18.35 -16.36
N ILE A 210 -3.77 -19.65 -16.08
CA ILE A 210 -2.50 -20.40 -16.01
C ILE A 210 -1.83 -20.41 -17.37
N ARG A 211 -2.57 -20.70 -18.45
CA ARG A 211 -2.01 -20.70 -19.82
C ARG A 211 -1.39 -19.35 -20.18
N PHE A 212 -2.11 -18.26 -19.92
CA PHE A 212 -1.62 -16.91 -20.16
C PHE A 212 -0.33 -16.61 -19.36
N LEU A 213 -0.31 -16.96 -18.08
CA LEU A 213 0.83 -16.72 -17.19
C LEU A 213 2.03 -17.62 -17.55
N ALA A 214 1.81 -18.87 -17.94
CA ALA A 214 2.85 -19.79 -18.38
C ALA A 214 3.46 -19.36 -19.72
N GLN A 215 2.65 -18.86 -20.65
CA GLN A 215 3.15 -18.25 -21.89
C GLN A 215 4.01 -17.01 -21.58
N ARG A 216 3.62 -16.23 -20.57
CA ARG A 216 4.34 -15.02 -20.15
C ARG A 216 5.63 -15.35 -19.39
N TYR A 217 5.62 -16.40 -18.59
CA TYR A 217 6.70 -16.83 -17.70
C TYR A 217 7.02 -18.31 -17.89
N PRO A 218 7.53 -18.71 -19.07
CA PRO A 218 7.77 -20.13 -19.39
C PRO A 218 8.80 -20.79 -18.47
N VAL A 219 9.71 -20.00 -17.89
CA VAL A 219 10.70 -20.43 -16.90
C VAL A 219 10.08 -20.98 -15.61
N LEU A 220 8.80 -20.70 -15.34
CA LEU A 220 8.09 -21.21 -14.17
C LEU A 220 7.52 -22.62 -14.37
N ILE A 221 7.64 -23.18 -15.57
CA ILE A 221 7.40 -24.60 -15.81
C ILE A 221 8.71 -25.34 -15.54
N ALA A 222 8.71 -26.22 -14.54
CA ALA A 222 9.90 -26.96 -14.15
C ALA A 222 10.43 -27.82 -15.32
N ALA A 223 11.75 -27.96 -15.43
CA ALA A 223 12.38 -28.67 -16.56
C ALA A 223 11.96 -30.15 -16.68
N ASN A 224 11.56 -30.76 -15.57
CA ASN A 224 11.05 -32.13 -15.49
C ASN A 224 9.51 -32.21 -15.48
N SER A 225 8.82 -31.12 -15.83
CA SER A 225 7.36 -31.02 -15.82
C SER A 225 6.86 -30.38 -17.13
N SER A 226 5.54 -30.38 -17.33
CA SER A 226 4.90 -29.77 -18.49
C SER A 226 3.77 -28.84 -18.07
N LEU A 227 3.32 -28.00 -19.00
CA LEU A 227 2.13 -27.18 -18.77
C LEU A 227 0.89 -28.05 -18.49
N ASP A 228 0.77 -29.21 -19.15
CA ASP A 228 -0.36 -30.12 -18.94
C ASP A 228 -0.38 -30.65 -17.50
N THR A 229 0.78 -31.04 -16.94
CA THR A 229 0.89 -31.45 -15.53
C THR A 229 0.45 -30.34 -14.58
N VAL A 230 0.86 -29.08 -14.82
CA VAL A 230 0.45 -27.93 -14.00
C VAL A 230 -1.08 -27.75 -14.03
N LEU A 231 -1.70 -27.94 -15.19
CA LEU A 231 -3.15 -27.75 -15.38
C LEU A 231 -3.96 -28.90 -14.78
N GLU A 232 -3.50 -30.14 -14.93
CA GLU A 232 -4.10 -31.31 -14.30
C GLU A 232 -4.09 -31.16 -12.78
N GLN A 233 -2.93 -30.80 -12.20
CA GLN A 233 -2.82 -30.56 -10.76
C GLN A 233 -3.72 -29.40 -10.31
N PHE A 234 -3.86 -28.35 -11.10
CA PHE A 234 -4.76 -27.24 -10.81
C PHE A 234 -6.23 -27.69 -10.75
N VAL A 235 -6.71 -28.42 -11.75
CA VAL A 235 -8.10 -28.92 -11.78
C VAL A 235 -8.34 -29.90 -10.64
N ASN A 236 -7.39 -30.81 -10.38
CA ASN A 236 -7.49 -31.74 -9.25
C ASN A 236 -7.57 -31.00 -7.91
N LEU A 237 -6.76 -29.95 -7.73
CA LEU A 237 -6.80 -29.13 -6.52
C LEU A 237 -8.14 -28.38 -6.37
N GLN A 238 -8.74 -27.90 -7.46
CA GLN A 238 -10.07 -27.27 -7.43
C GLN A 238 -11.16 -28.25 -6.96
N CYS A 239 -11.07 -29.51 -7.36
CA CYS A 239 -12.00 -30.57 -6.96
C CYS A 239 -11.81 -31.04 -5.51
N SER A 240 -10.58 -30.96 -5.00
CA SER A 240 -10.18 -31.49 -3.70
C SER A 240 -9.59 -30.42 -2.80
N MET A 241 -10.16 -29.22 -2.84
CA MET A 241 -9.69 -28.08 -2.05
C MET A 241 -9.67 -28.44 -0.56
N PRO A 242 -8.53 -28.30 0.12
CA PRO A 242 -8.44 -28.58 1.55
C PRO A 242 -9.30 -27.58 2.32
N VAL A 243 -10.38 -28.04 2.94
CA VAL A 243 -11.37 -27.19 3.65
C VAL A 243 -10.78 -26.59 4.93
N ASP A 244 -9.75 -27.21 5.52
CA ASP A 244 -9.23 -26.89 6.85
C ASP A 244 -7.89 -26.13 6.87
N LEU A 245 -7.44 -25.59 5.73
CA LEU A 245 -6.22 -24.79 5.71
C LEU A 245 -6.51 -23.37 6.21
N GLU A 246 -6.41 -23.16 7.53
CA GLU A 246 -6.34 -21.83 8.17
C GLU A 246 -5.03 -21.11 7.77
N VAL A 247 -4.87 -20.81 6.49
CA VAL A 247 -3.65 -20.21 5.98
C VAL A 247 -3.82 -18.70 5.87
N THR A 248 -3.08 -17.98 6.72
CA THR A 248 -3.07 -16.52 6.74
C THR A 248 -2.26 -15.90 5.59
N ARG A 249 -1.35 -16.68 4.98
CA ARG A 249 -0.42 -16.22 3.95
C ARG A 249 -0.45 -17.10 2.70
N VAL A 250 -0.64 -16.45 1.55
CA VAL A 250 -0.79 -17.12 0.26
C VAL A 250 0.42 -18.00 -0.11
N ASP A 251 1.65 -17.57 0.20
CA ASP A 251 2.86 -18.37 -0.04
C ASP A 251 2.93 -19.62 0.85
N GLU A 252 2.52 -19.53 2.10
CA GLU A 252 2.48 -20.69 3.00
C GLU A 252 1.50 -21.75 2.51
N PHE A 253 0.37 -21.35 1.91
CA PHE A 253 -0.60 -22.27 1.33
C PHE A 253 0.03 -23.10 0.22
N TRP A 254 0.71 -22.45 -0.72
CA TRP A 254 1.35 -23.16 -1.83
C TRP A 254 2.54 -24.01 -1.37
N VAL A 255 3.24 -23.62 -0.31
CA VAL A 255 4.24 -24.49 0.33
C VAL A 255 3.56 -25.74 0.90
N SER A 256 2.44 -25.61 1.60
CA SER A 256 1.69 -26.76 2.12
C SER A 256 1.21 -27.69 0.99
N CYS A 257 0.66 -27.14 -0.09
CA CYS A 257 0.29 -27.92 -1.28
C CYS A 257 1.48 -28.69 -1.87
N SER A 258 2.66 -28.06 -1.97
CA SER A 258 3.88 -28.72 -2.47
C SER A 258 4.35 -29.89 -1.59
N GLN A 259 3.93 -29.92 -0.33
CA GLN A 259 4.32 -30.97 0.60
C GLN A 259 3.40 -32.18 0.55
N MET A 260 2.19 -32.04 0.01
CA MET A 260 1.19 -33.11 -0.09
C MET A 260 1.69 -34.27 -0.97
N THR A 261 1.47 -35.48 -0.49
CA THR A 261 1.92 -36.72 -1.13
C THR A 261 0.82 -37.77 -1.10
N GLU A 262 0.77 -38.58 -2.15
CA GLU A 262 0.02 -39.83 -2.19
C GLU A 262 1.03 -40.96 -2.41
N GLY A 263 1.25 -41.76 -1.37
CA GLY A 263 2.37 -42.71 -1.33
C GLY A 263 3.73 -41.98 -1.41
N THR A 264 4.54 -42.33 -2.41
CA THR A 264 5.85 -41.72 -2.65
C THR A 264 5.80 -40.52 -3.59
N SER A 265 4.66 -40.28 -4.24
CA SER A 265 4.50 -39.24 -5.26
C SER A 265 3.99 -37.93 -4.68
N LYS A 266 4.52 -36.82 -5.18
CA LYS A 266 4.03 -35.47 -4.84
C LYS A 266 2.78 -35.16 -5.65
N LEU A 267 1.74 -34.66 -4.98
CA LEU A 267 0.43 -34.42 -5.61
C LEU A 267 0.37 -33.10 -6.39
N TYR A 268 0.94 -32.03 -5.82
CA TYR A 268 0.77 -30.65 -6.30
C TYR A 268 2.10 -29.90 -6.45
N ASP A 269 3.20 -30.60 -6.70
CA ASP A 269 4.54 -30.00 -6.81
C ASP A 269 4.68 -29.00 -7.96
N ALA A 270 4.21 -29.36 -9.16
CA ALA A 270 4.33 -28.55 -10.36
C ALA A 270 3.49 -27.26 -10.26
N ILE A 271 2.23 -27.36 -9.85
CA ILE A 271 1.37 -26.19 -9.65
C ILE A 271 1.89 -25.29 -8.52
N SER A 272 2.39 -25.89 -7.43
CA SER A 272 2.92 -25.11 -6.31
C SER A 272 4.20 -24.38 -6.69
N PHE A 273 5.12 -25.03 -7.42
CA PHE A 273 6.32 -24.37 -7.95
C PHE A 273 5.95 -23.19 -8.86
N PHE A 274 4.98 -23.40 -9.76
CA PHE A 274 4.48 -22.36 -10.65
C PHE A 274 3.91 -21.16 -9.87
N MET A 275 3.02 -21.42 -8.90
CA MET A 275 2.36 -20.38 -8.11
C MET A 275 3.34 -19.64 -7.19
N LEU A 276 4.22 -20.35 -6.49
CA LEU A 276 5.28 -19.74 -5.68
C LEU A 276 6.21 -18.87 -6.55
N GLY A 277 6.53 -19.31 -7.76
CA GLY A 277 7.27 -18.53 -8.74
C GLY A 277 6.59 -17.21 -9.07
N LEU A 278 5.27 -17.22 -9.31
CA LEU A 278 4.49 -16.00 -9.56
C LEU A 278 4.46 -15.06 -8.33
N LEU A 279 4.41 -15.60 -7.12
CA LEU A 279 4.42 -14.82 -5.88
C LEU A 279 5.76 -14.11 -5.62
N THR A 280 6.83 -14.49 -6.33
CA THR A 280 8.11 -13.76 -6.28
C THR A 280 8.07 -12.42 -7.03
N ILE A 281 7.04 -12.17 -7.85
CA ILE A 281 6.89 -10.91 -8.56
C ILE A 281 6.67 -9.79 -7.53
N PRO A 282 7.56 -8.79 -7.45
CA PRO A 282 7.46 -7.75 -6.44
C PRO A 282 6.26 -6.84 -6.71
N HIS A 283 5.41 -6.68 -5.70
CA HIS A 283 4.23 -5.80 -5.77
C HIS A 283 4.50 -4.38 -5.22
N SER A 284 5.64 -4.16 -4.56
CA SER A 284 6.07 -2.84 -4.12
C SER A 284 7.59 -2.74 -3.95
N SER A 285 8.09 -1.49 -3.93
CA SER A 285 9.48 -1.18 -3.61
C SER A 285 9.83 -1.31 -2.12
N ALA A 286 8.85 -1.60 -1.25
CA ALA A 286 9.04 -1.63 0.20
C ALA A 286 10.09 -2.67 0.62
N HIS A 287 10.17 -3.80 -0.09
CA HIS A 287 11.21 -4.80 0.13
C HIS A 287 12.62 -4.21 -0.11
N CYS A 288 12.82 -3.47 -1.21
CA CYS A 288 14.08 -2.77 -1.49
C CYS A 288 14.40 -1.75 -0.40
N GLU A 289 13.41 -0.99 0.09
CA GLU A 289 13.61 -0.04 1.18
C GLU A 289 14.03 -0.70 2.50
N ARG A 290 13.48 -1.89 2.81
CA ARG A 290 13.91 -2.71 3.95
C ARG A 290 15.38 -3.13 3.80
N VAL A 291 15.78 -3.57 2.60
CA VAL A 291 17.18 -3.91 2.30
C VAL A 291 18.09 -2.69 2.44
N PHE A 292 17.73 -1.53 1.89
CA PHE A 292 18.50 -0.29 2.06
C PHE A 292 18.60 0.16 3.52
N SER A 293 17.54 -0.06 4.31
CA SER A 293 17.57 0.16 5.76
C SER A 293 18.57 -0.77 6.44
N CYS A 294 18.63 -2.03 6.00
CA CYS A 294 19.60 -3.00 6.49
C CYS A 294 21.05 -2.59 6.12
N VAL A 295 21.27 -2.15 4.88
CA VAL A 295 22.57 -1.62 4.42
C VAL A 295 23.03 -0.48 5.32
N ARG A 296 22.17 0.51 5.61
CA ARG A 296 22.51 1.63 6.51
C ARG A 296 22.82 1.20 7.94
N LYS A 297 22.29 0.06 8.39
CA LYS A 297 22.59 -0.50 9.73
C LYS A 297 23.91 -1.29 9.75
N ILE A 298 24.30 -1.89 8.62
CA ILE A 298 25.55 -2.65 8.48
C ILE A 298 26.72 -1.71 8.19
N LYS A 299 26.52 -0.79 7.26
CA LYS A 299 27.44 0.28 6.88
C LYS A 299 27.12 1.53 7.69
N THR A 300 27.69 1.60 8.88
CA THR A 300 27.59 2.76 9.78
C THR A 300 28.75 3.73 9.54
N ASP A 301 28.69 4.92 10.10
CA ASP A 301 29.79 5.90 10.02
C ASP A 301 31.09 5.37 10.65
N GLN A 302 30.97 4.50 11.66
CA GLN A 302 32.09 3.78 12.29
C GLN A 302 32.58 2.56 11.49
N ARG A 303 31.81 2.11 10.50
CA ARG A 303 32.13 0.98 9.60
C ARG A 303 31.91 1.39 8.14
N SER A 304 32.41 2.57 7.78
CA SER A 304 32.16 3.20 6.48
C SER A 304 32.98 2.57 5.35
N SER A 305 34.14 1.99 5.68
CA SER A 305 34.99 1.23 4.77
C SER A 305 34.66 -0.26 4.85
N MET A 306 33.73 -0.69 4.00
CA MET A 306 33.36 -2.11 3.84
C MET A 306 33.35 -2.44 2.36
N ALA A 307 34.08 -3.51 1.99
CA ALA A 307 34.09 -3.99 0.62
C ALA A 307 32.68 -4.45 0.19
N PRO A 308 32.26 -4.21 -1.08
CA PRO A 308 30.94 -4.61 -1.56
C PRO A 308 30.63 -6.10 -1.34
N LYS A 309 31.60 -6.99 -1.56
CA LYS A 309 31.46 -8.44 -1.32
C LYS A 309 31.15 -8.75 0.14
N THR A 310 31.82 -8.10 1.09
CA THR A 310 31.56 -8.29 2.52
C THR A 310 30.17 -7.81 2.90
N LEU A 311 29.74 -6.65 2.38
CA LEU A 311 28.39 -6.13 2.59
C LEU A 311 27.33 -7.09 2.05
N GLU A 312 27.53 -7.61 0.84
CA GLU A 312 26.68 -8.61 0.21
C GLU A 312 26.57 -9.88 1.09
N SER A 313 27.70 -10.46 1.51
CA SER A 313 27.70 -11.63 2.39
C SER A 313 26.95 -11.38 3.70
N LEU A 314 27.15 -10.22 4.33
CA LEU A 314 26.45 -9.86 5.57
C LEU A 314 24.94 -9.69 5.37
N LEU A 315 24.51 -9.13 4.23
CA LEU A 315 23.09 -9.02 3.88
C LEU A 315 22.47 -10.41 3.69
N VAL A 316 23.15 -11.30 2.98
CA VAL A 316 22.70 -12.68 2.75
C VAL A 316 22.59 -13.44 4.07
N LEU A 317 23.63 -13.40 4.91
CA LEU A 317 23.63 -14.06 6.23
C LEU A 317 22.48 -13.55 7.12
N LYS A 318 22.27 -12.24 7.14
CA LYS A 318 21.19 -11.64 7.94
C LYS A 318 19.79 -11.98 7.42
N HIS A 319 19.64 -12.16 6.11
CA HIS A 319 18.37 -12.61 5.54
C HIS A 319 18.11 -14.10 5.86
N ARG A 320 19.16 -14.93 5.78
CA ARG A 320 19.13 -16.36 6.14
C ARG A 320 18.78 -16.60 7.62
N GLN A 321 19.30 -15.77 8.53
CA GLN A 321 18.97 -15.86 9.97
C GLN A 321 17.49 -15.71 10.29
N ASN A 322 16.72 -15.01 9.43
CA ASN A 322 15.29 -14.78 9.64
C ASN A 322 14.40 -15.74 8.83
N SER A 323 14.97 -16.66 8.04
CA SER A 323 14.20 -17.59 7.21
C SER A 323 14.21 -18.99 7.83
N THR A 324 13.03 -19.58 7.97
CA THR A 324 12.81 -20.96 8.47
C THR A 324 12.89 -22.01 7.36
N PHE A 325 13.08 -21.60 6.11
CA PHE A 325 13.11 -22.50 4.96
C PHE A 325 14.54 -22.93 4.62
N ASN A 326 14.74 -24.23 4.38
CA ASN A 326 15.91 -24.72 3.66
C ASN A 326 15.86 -24.16 2.24
N VAL A 327 16.57 -23.05 2.01
CA VAL A 327 16.68 -22.44 0.68
C VAL A 327 17.54 -23.35 -0.18
N ASN A 328 16.91 -24.17 -1.02
CA ASN A 328 17.61 -24.74 -2.17
C ASN A 328 18.16 -23.56 -2.98
N GLU A 329 19.48 -23.44 -3.07
CA GLU A 329 20.10 -22.37 -3.84
C GLU A 329 19.68 -22.51 -5.31
N LEU A 330 18.86 -21.56 -5.78
CA LEU A 330 18.55 -21.44 -7.19
C LEU A 330 19.86 -21.27 -7.96
N SER A 331 20.03 -22.06 -9.02
CA SER A 331 21.25 -21.97 -9.82
C SER A 331 21.45 -20.55 -10.37
N PRO A 332 22.70 -20.08 -10.54
CA PRO A 332 22.96 -18.78 -11.15
C PRO A 332 22.36 -18.61 -12.56
N ALA A 333 22.14 -19.72 -13.28
CA ALA A 333 21.48 -19.72 -14.58
C ALA A 333 19.98 -19.42 -14.44
N THR A 334 19.30 -20.09 -13.51
CA THR A 334 17.88 -19.86 -13.19
C THR A 334 17.64 -18.42 -12.73
N LEU A 335 18.49 -17.88 -11.84
CA LEU A 335 18.39 -16.49 -11.40
C LEU A 335 18.56 -15.49 -12.55
N ARG A 336 19.46 -15.76 -13.50
CA ARG A 336 19.62 -14.93 -14.70
C ARG A 336 18.39 -14.97 -15.59
N GLN A 337 17.81 -16.15 -15.81
CA GLN A 337 16.57 -16.30 -16.58
C GLN A 337 15.39 -15.59 -15.93
N LEU A 338 15.21 -15.73 -14.60
CA LEU A 338 14.16 -15.03 -13.85
C LEU A 338 14.31 -13.50 -13.94
N LYS A 339 15.53 -12.98 -13.77
CA LYS A 339 15.81 -11.54 -13.96
C LYS A 339 15.54 -11.07 -15.39
N GLY A 340 15.92 -11.88 -16.38
CA GLY A 340 15.65 -11.60 -17.80
C GLY A 340 14.15 -11.54 -18.09
N ALA A 341 13.38 -12.52 -17.61
CA ALA A 341 11.93 -12.58 -17.78
C ALA A 341 11.22 -11.38 -17.13
N TYR A 342 11.66 -10.94 -15.95
CA TYR A 342 11.17 -9.72 -15.32
C TYR A 342 11.52 -8.46 -16.12
N THR A 343 12.74 -8.35 -16.63
CA THR A 343 13.15 -7.16 -17.41
C THR A 343 12.37 -7.08 -18.72
N ALA A 344 12.23 -8.21 -19.42
CA ALA A 344 11.39 -8.33 -20.61
C ALA A 344 9.89 -8.14 -20.29
N SER A 345 9.49 -8.23 -19.01
CA SER A 345 8.11 -7.96 -18.63
C SER A 345 7.80 -6.48 -18.50
N LEU A 346 8.79 -5.66 -18.17
CA LEU A 346 8.71 -4.20 -18.05
C LEU A 346 8.83 -3.46 -19.39
N SER A 347 9.39 -4.07 -20.42
CA SER A 347 9.67 -3.44 -21.72
C SER A 347 8.50 -3.49 -22.71
N LYS A 348 7.26 -3.26 -22.25
CA LYS A 348 6.09 -3.14 -23.13
C LYS A 348 5.52 -1.73 -23.11
#